data_AF-A0AAV4T5A6-F1
#
_entry.id   AF-A0AAV4T5A6-F1
#
_cell.length_a   1.000
_cell.length_b   1.000
_cell.length_c   1.000
_cell.angle_alpha   90.00
_cell.angle_beta   90.00
_cell.angle_gamma   90.00
#
_symmetry.space_group_name_H-M   'P 1'
#
loop_
_entity.id
_entity.type
_entity.pdbx_description
1 polymer ?
#
loop_
_entity_poly.entity_id
_entity_poly.type
_entity_poly.pdbx_seq_one_letter_code
_entity_poly.pdbx_strand_id
1 'polypeptide(L)'
;MPRQLPDGLNQLLEMLRNTGEPFLDRAPGSGAMSMMYSGITQAREFDDPPGLYEKTEFLLREWVTMFHSPKAGKDSTHAFSLFVHQMNLQGILKTDELISRFFRLSTEMCVDLSYRVLLDQTIKTPQVIRAKCFHTLDAYVRLISLLVKHSGDASNTVTKVNLLNKVLGIVTGVLLQDQDIRGVDFQQLPYHRIFIMLFLELSAPEAILETINHQIITAFCNTLFYLRPQKAPGFAYAWLELVSHRVFLGRVLAVTPTQKVWEKGWTMYSQLLVSLFKFLAPFLRNVELAAPIQLLYKGTLRVLLVLLHDFPQFLCDHHYNFCDVIAPNCIQMRNLILSAFPRNMRLPDPFTPNLKDLDSYIKTRAPVTFLSELRSSLQVSSEPGMRYNIPLINALVLYVGTQAIAYIQSKGNTPNMSTITHSSHMDIFQNLAVDSDTEGRYLFLNAIANQLRYPNSHTHYFSCTLLYLFAEANTEAIQEQITRVLLERLIVNRPHPWGLLITFIELIKNQNFKFWNHEFVRCAPEIENLLMQLDPSCMQFHLLN
;
A
#
# COMPACT_ATOMS: atom_id res chain seq x y z
N MET A 1 -13.65 17.29 46.85
CA MET A 1 -12.64 16.33 46.36
C MET A 1 -12.52 16.48 44.85
N PRO A 2 -11.31 16.63 44.29
CA PRO A 2 -11.15 16.62 42.83
C PRO A 2 -11.37 15.18 42.34
N ARG A 3 -12.27 15.01 41.35
CA ARG A 3 -12.48 13.74 40.65
C ARG A 3 -11.16 13.33 39.99
N GLN A 4 -10.63 12.18 40.37
CA GLN A 4 -9.52 11.54 39.66
C GLN A 4 -9.94 11.32 38.20
N LEU A 5 -9.07 11.72 37.28
CA LEU A 5 -9.16 11.41 35.85
C LEU A 5 -9.07 9.88 35.66
N PRO A 6 -9.89 9.26 34.78
CA PRO A 6 -9.76 7.84 34.50
C PRO A 6 -8.43 7.57 33.79
N ASP A 7 -7.58 6.73 34.40
CA ASP A 7 -6.27 6.27 33.90
C ASP A 7 -6.29 5.71 32.46
N GLY A 8 -7.46 5.41 31.91
CA GLY A 8 -7.64 4.94 30.54
C GLY A 8 -7.42 6.01 29.46
N LEU A 9 -7.63 7.30 29.72
CA LEU A 9 -7.53 8.35 28.68
C LEU A 9 -6.10 8.53 28.15
N ASN A 10 -5.10 8.41 29.04
CA ASN A 10 -3.69 8.48 28.65
C ASN A 10 -3.22 7.24 27.90
N GLN A 11 -3.71 6.04 28.28
CA GLN A 11 -3.49 4.81 27.50
C GLN A 11 -4.18 4.85 26.12
N LEU A 12 -5.33 5.53 26.01
CA LEU A 12 -6.11 5.68 24.77
C LEU A 12 -5.46 6.69 23.80
N LEU A 13 -4.88 7.78 24.33
CA LEU A 13 -4.06 8.71 23.55
C LEU A 13 -2.76 8.05 23.08
N GLU A 14 -2.16 7.15 23.86
CA GLU A 14 -1.04 6.30 23.41
C GLU A 14 -1.46 5.28 22.35
N MET A 15 -2.67 4.70 22.42
CA MET A 15 -3.17 3.73 21.44
C MET A 15 -3.64 4.36 20.12
N LEU A 16 -4.27 5.55 20.16
CA LEU A 16 -4.64 6.31 18.95
C LEU A 16 -3.43 6.96 18.28
N ARG A 17 -2.38 7.30 19.04
CA ARG A 17 -1.05 7.57 18.47
C ARG A 17 -0.43 6.34 17.79
N ASN A 18 -0.84 5.13 18.17
CA ASN A 18 -0.32 3.90 17.57
C ASN A 18 -1.12 3.41 16.34
N THR A 19 -2.34 3.89 16.09
CA THR A 19 -3.12 3.51 14.88
C THR A 19 -2.98 4.51 13.73
N GLY A 20 -2.45 5.71 13.98
CA GLY A 20 -1.82 6.56 12.97
C GLY A 20 -0.30 6.52 13.14
N GLU A 21 0.40 5.79 12.27
CA GLU A 21 1.87 5.57 12.25
C GLU A 21 2.46 4.63 13.33
N PRO A 22 2.25 3.28 13.27
CA PRO A 22 2.99 2.34 14.11
C PRO A 22 4.31 1.85 13.47
N PHE A 23 4.99 2.70 12.69
CA PHE A 23 6.36 2.36 12.27
C PHE A 23 7.38 3.45 12.57
N LEU A 24 7.01 4.73 12.58
CA LEU A 24 7.98 5.81 12.76
C LEU A 24 7.90 6.54 14.11
N ASP A 25 6.76 6.50 14.83
CA ASP A 25 6.57 7.27 16.07
C ASP A 25 6.91 6.55 17.38
N ARG A 26 7.48 5.32 17.32
CA ARG A 26 8.22 4.83 18.48
C ARG A 26 9.54 5.60 18.55
N ALA A 27 9.64 6.48 19.55
CA ALA A 27 10.90 7.02 20.07
C ALA A 27 11.99 5.94 20.06
N PRO A 28 13.28 6.28 19.81
CA PRO A 28 14.32 5.33 19.42
C PRO A 28 14.51 4.27 20.51
N GLY A 29 13.81 3.15 20.36
CA GLY A 29 14.08 1.93 21.10
C GLY A 29 15.40 1.34 20.61
N SER A 30 16.20 0.81 21.51
CA SER A 30 17.43 0.12 21.14
C SER A 30 17.13 -1.00 20.13
N GLY A 31 17.88 -1.05 19.03
CA GLY A 31 17.72 -2.07 17.99
C GLY A 31 18.00 -1.58 16.56
N ALA A 32 17.73 -2.45 15.60
CA ALA A 32 18.02 -2.25 14.17
C ALA A 32 17.39 -0.99 13.55
N MET A 33 16.20 -0.60 14.01
CA MET A 33 15.51 0.62 13.54
C MET A 33 16.24 1.90 13.99
N SER A 34 16.78 1.91 15.22
CA SER A 34 17.61 3.01 15.70
C SER A 34 18.88 3.18 14.85
N MET A 35 19.48 2.08 14.38
CA MET A 35 20.63 2.13 13.46
C MET A 35 20.27 2.79 12.13
N MET A 36 19.08 2.52 11.59
CA MET A 36 18.60 3.16 10.37
C MET A 36 18.41 4.67 10.56
N TYR A 37 17.74 5.09 11.64
CA TYR A 37 17.58 6.50 11.96
C TYR A 37 18.91 7.20 12.19
N SER A 38 19.82 6.58 12.94
CA SER A 38 21.16 7.07 13.16
C SER A 38 21.95 7.21 11.85
N GLY A 39 21.72 6.32 10.88
CA GLY A 39 22.26 6.46 9.53
C GLY A 39 21.70 7.67 8.78
N ILE A 40 20.38 7.88 8.85
CA ILE A 40 19.69 9.01 8.20
C ILE A 40 20.17 10.35 8.77
N THR A 41 20.35 10.45 10.09
CA THR A 41 20.81 11.70 10.72
C THR A 41 22.25 12.00 10.37
N GLN A 42 23.14 11.00 10.42
CA GLN A 42 24.56 11.18 10.11
C GLN A 42 24.81 11.46 8.63
N ALA A 43 23.89 11.06 7.74
CA ALA A 43 23.95 11.45 6.34
C ALA A 43 23.91 12.98 6.14
N ARG A 44 23.42 13.74 7.11
CA ARG A 44 23.30 15.20 7.09
C ARG A 44 24.46 15.92 7.81
N GLU A 45 25.44 15.18 8.34
CA GLU A 45 26.60 15.76 9.01
C GLU A 45 27.69 16.12 7.99
N PHE A 46 28.12 17.39 8.01
CA PHE A 46 29.10 17.94 7.05
C PHE A 46 30.50 18.13 7.63
N ASP A 47 30.69 17.93 8.94
CA ASP A 47 31.98 18.10 9.61
C ASP A 47 32.78 16.80 9.54
N ASP A 48 33.49 16.62 8.42
CA ASP A 48 34.41 15.51 8.24
C ASP A 48 35.81 15.82 8.77
N PRO A 49 36.49 14.85 9.44
CA PRO A 49 37.90 14.98 9.77
C PRO A 49 38.75 15.28 8.54
N PRO A 50 39.78 16.15 8.67
CA PRO A 50 40.64 16.49 7.55
C PRO A 50 41.34 15.25 6.99
N GLY A 51 41.38 15.12 5.66
CA GLY A 51 41.96 13.97 4.96
C GLY A 51 41.04 12.75 4.85
N LEU A 52 39.84 12.76 5.43
CA LEU A 52 38.92 11.62 5.35
C LEU A 52 38.33 11.46 3.95
N TYR A 53 38.02 12.57 3.27
CA TYR A 53 37.49 12.56 1.91
C TYR A 53 38.46 11.85 0.94
N GLU A 54 39.73 12.25 0.95
CA GLU A 54 40.77 11.70 0.08
C GLU A 54 41.05 10.23 0.39
N LYS A 55 40.99 9.84 1.66
CA LYS A 55 41.10 8.43 2.07
C LYS A 55 39.94 7.59 1.53
N THR A 56 38.71 8.10 1.65
CA THR A 56 37.51 7.43 1.14
C THR A 56 37.57 7.31 -0.38
N GLU A 57 37.94 8.38 -1.08
CA GLU A 57 38.08 8.38 -2.54
C GLU A 57 39.11 7.35 -3.00
N PHE A 58 40.28 7.33 -2.35
CA PHE A 58 41.33 6.36 -2.62
C PHE A 58 40.84 4.92 -2.44
N LEU A 59 40.21 4.62 -1.29
CA LEU A 59 39.70 3.29 -1.00
C LEU A 59 38.60 2.88 -1.99
N LEU A 60 37.64 3.75 -2.29
CA LEU A 60 36.56 3.44 -3.22
C LEU A 60 37.11 3.16 -4.62
N ARG A 61 38.06 3.97 -5.10
CA ARG A 61 38.70 3.76 -6.41
C ARG A 61 39.46 2.43 -6.48
N GLU A 62 40.26 2.13 -5.45
CA GLU A 62 40.98 0.85 -5.36
C GLU A 62 40.01 -0.34 -5.34
N TRP A 63 38.92 -0.24 -4.61
CA TRP A 63 37.88 -1.28 -4.60
C TRP A 63 37.25 -1.47 -5.99
N VAL A 64 36.88 -0.39 -6.67
CA VAL A 64 36.31 -0.46 -8.03
C VAL A 64 37.29 -1.13 -8.99
N THR A 65 38.59 -0.82 -8.90
CA THR A 65 39.63 -1.48 -9.70
C THR A 65 39.76 -2.96 -9.34
N MET A 66 39.77 -3.31 -8.05
CA MET A 66 39.86 -4.71 -7.61
C MET A 66 38.64 -5.54 -8.00
N PHE A 67 37.43 -4.98 -7.90
CA PHE A 67 36.18 -5.66 -8.24
C PHE A 67 36.12 -6.06 -9.72
N HIS A 68 36.59 -5.19 -10.63
CA HIS A 68 36.64 -5.48 -12.07
C HIS A 68 37.90 -6.23 -12.51
N SER A 69 38.82 -6.53 -11.58
CA SER A 69 40.04 -7.26 -11.89
C SER A 69 39.73 -8.75 -12.12
N PRO A 70 40.33 -9.40 -13.14
CA PRO A 70 40.24 -10.85 -13.31
C PRO A 70 40.76 -11.65 -12.10
N LYS A 71 41.57 -11.00 -11.24
CA LYS A 71 42.16 -11.60 -10.01
C LYS A 71 41.28 -11.43 -8.77
N ALA A 72 40.05 -10.92 -8.89
CA ALA A 72 39.18 -10.67 -7.73
C ALA A 72 38.84 -11.94 -6.92
N GLY A 73 39.02 -13.12 -7.52
CA GLY A 73 38.62 -14.42 -6.96
C GLY A 73 37.14 -14.70 -7.20
N LYS A 74 36.70 -15.93 -6.89
CA LYS A 74 35.28 -16.28 -6.95
C LYS A 74 34.50 -15.34 -6.02
N ASP A 75 33.45 -14.72 -6.55
CA ASP A 75 32.57 -13.83 -5.79
C ASP A 75 33.29 -12.62 -5.16
N SER A 76 34.44 -12.22 -5.69
CA SER A 76 35.29 -11.10 -5.20
C SER A 76 35.84 -11.28 -3.78
N THR A 77 35.83 -12.50 -3.24
CA THR A 77 36.22 -12.80 -1.85
C THR A 77 37.70 -12.55 -1.55
N HIS A 78 38.59 -12.87 -2.50
CA HIS A 78 40.02 -12.62 -2.34
C HIS A 78 40.34 -11.12 -2.32
N ALA A 79 39.79 -10.37 -3.28
CA ALA A 79 39.88 -8.91 -3.31
C ALA A 79 39.32 -8.28 -2.03
N PHE A 80 38.21 -8.80 -1.51
CA PHE A 80 37.60 -8.31 -0.28
C PHE A 80 38.51 -8.43 0.95
N SER A 81 39.17 -9.57 1.15
CA SER A 81 40.10 -9.74 2.27
C SER A 81 41.27 -8.75 2.21
N LEU A 82 41.81 -8.50 1.03
CA LEU A 82 42.86 -7.49 0.82
C LEU A 82 42.33 -6.07 1.09
N PHE A 83 41.12 -5.77 0.62
CA PHE A 83 40.50 -4.47 0.80
C PHE A 83 40.18 -4.17 2.27
N VAL A 84 39.64 -5.13 3.03
CA VAL A 84 39.37 -4.94 4.46
C VAL A 84 40.67 -4.68 5.23
N HIS A 85 41.76 -5.35 4.87
CA HIS A 85 43.08 -5.05 5.44
C HIS A 85 43.51 -3.61 5.16
N GLN A 86 43.32 -3.13 3.93
CA GLN A 86 43.61 -1.75 3.54
C GLN A 86 42.72 -0.73 4.28
N MET A 87 41.43 -1.01 4.46
CA MET A 87 40.52 -0.17 5.26
C MET A 87 40.98 -0.05 6.72
N ASN A 88 41.49 -1.16 7.29
CA ASN A 88 42.03 -1.17 8.65
C ASN A 88 43.32 -0.33 8.76
N LEU A 89 44.25 -0.49 7.80
CA LEU A 89 45.48 0.31 7.73
C LEU A 89 45.19 1.82 7.60
N GLN A 90 44.18 2.19 6.81
CA GLN A 90 43.75 3.59 6.66
C GLN A 90 42.97 4.12 7.88
N GLY A 91 42.65 3.25 8.84
CA GLY A 91 41.99 3.59 10.09
C GLY A 91 40.50 3.87 9.98
N ILE A 92 39.85 3.50 8.86
CA ILE A 92 38.41 3.73 8.64
C ILE A 92 37.56 2.87 9.58
N LEU A 93 38.02 1.65 9.90
CA LEU A 93 37.31 0.69 10.74
C LEU A 93 37.49 0.92 12.25
N LYS A 94 38.10 2.04 12.67
CA LYS A 94 38.43 2.29 14.08
C LYS A 94 37.20 2.63 14.93
N THR A 95 36.25 3.37 14.38
CA THR A 95 35.06 3.83 15.10
C THR A 95 33.82 3.71 14.21
N ASP A 96 32.65 3.51 14.83
CA ASP A 96 31.36 3.46 14.11
C ASP A 96 31.08 4.75 13.34
N GLU A 97 31.54 5.89 13.87
CA GLU A 97 31.45 7.21 13.24
C GLU A 97 32.25 7.30 11.93
N LEU A 98 33.49 6.80 11.91
CA LEU A 98 34.31 6.78 10.69
C LEU A 98 33.76 5.82 9.64
N ILE A 99 33.21 4.68 10.07
CA ILE A 99 32.53 3.73 9.18
C ILE A 99 31.30 4.40 8.54
N SER A 100 30.53 5.13 9.34
CA SER A 100 29.33 5.82 8.86
C SER A 100 29.67 6.93 7.86
N ARG A 101 30.69 7.76 8.17
CA ARG A 101 31.21 8.77 7.23
C ARG A 101 31.76 8.16 5.94
N PHE A 102 32.46 7.02 6.03
CA PHE A 102 32.94 6.31 4.84
C PHE A 102 31.80 5.90 3.91
N PHE A 103 30.72 5.33 4.43
CA PHE A 103 29.54 4.99 3.60
C PHE A 103 28.83 6.24 3.06
N ARG A 104 28.73 7.31 3.85
CA ARG A 104 28.13 8.58 3.40
C ARG A 104 28.90 9.15 2.21
N LEU A 105 30.20 9.37 2.39
CA LEU A 105 31.11 9.88 1.37
C LEU A 105 31.18 8.97 0.14
N SER A 106 31.22 7.65 0.32
CA SER A 106 31.20 6.71 -0.81
C SER A 106 29.90 6.80 -1.61
N THR A 107 28.77 6.97 -0.92
CA THR A 107 27.46 7.15 -1.57
C THR A 107 27.41 8.46 -2.36
N GLU A 108 27.85 9.57 -1.76
CA GLU A 108 27.95 10.88 -2.42
C GLU A 108 28.86 10.83 -3.65
N MET A 109 30.03 10.23 -3.55
CA MET A 109 30.96 10.08 -4.68
C MET A 109 30.34 9.26 -5.84
N CYS A 110 29.60 8.18 -5.53
CA CYS A 110 28.90 7.38 -6.53
C CYS A 110 27.77 8.18 -7.21
N VAL A 111 27.05 8.99 -6.44
CA VAL A 111 25.98 9.88 -6.92
C VAL A 111 26.57 10.97 -7.81
N ASP A 112 27.60 11.68 -7.36
CA ASP A 112 28.28 12.74 -8.11
C ASP A 112 28.89 12.22 -9.42
N LEU A 113 29.45 11.01 -9.41
CA LEU A 113 29.92 10.38 -10.64
C LEU A 113 28.76 10.10 -11.60
N SER A 114 27.61 9.65 -11.08
CA SER A 114 26.41 9.42 -11.90
C SER A 114 25.89 10.72 -12.51
N TYR A 115 25.82 11.82 -11.75
CA TYR A 115 25.48 13.14 -12.28
C TYR A 115 26.46 13.59 -13.37
N ARG A 116 27.78 13.46 -13.14
CA ARG A 116 28.79 13.81 -14.15
C ARG A 116 28.59 13.04 -15.46
N VAL A 117 28.29 11.74 -15.37
CA VAL A 117 28.03 10.90 -16.55
C VAL A 117 26.71 11.23 -17.24
N LEU A 118 25.67 11.59 -16.49
CA LEU A 118 24.35 11.96 -17.03
C LEU A 118 24.36 13.33 -17.70
N LEU A 119 25.16 14.27 -17.20
CA LEU A 119 25.32 15.62 -17.74
C LEU A 119 26.34 15.70 -18.89
N ASP A 120 27.13 14.64 -19.12
CA ASP A 120 28.12 14.59 -20.19
C ASP A 120 27.45 14.47 -21.57
N GLN A 121 27.36 15.60 -22.27
CA GLN A 121 26.74 15.72 -23.60
C GLN A 121 27.52 14.99 -24.71
N THR A 122 28.75 14.56 -24.47
CA THR A 122 29.56 13.85 -25.47
C THR A 122 29.07 12.42 -25.69
N ILE A 123 28.42 11.82 -24.69
CA ILE A 123 27.93 10.44 -24.73
C ILE A 123 26.44 10.47 -25.06
N LYS A 124 26.08 10.19 -26.31
CA LYS A 124 24.67 10.21 -26.74
C LYS A 124 23.93 8.90 -26.56
N THR A 125 24.64 7.78 -26.35
CA THR A 125 24.04 6.43 -26.30
C THR A 125 23.59 6.07 -24.89
N PRO A 126 22.27 5.93 -24.60
CA PRO A 126 21.76 5.69 -23.24
C PRO A 126 22.26 4.41 -22.58
N GLN A 127 22.60 3.39 -23.37
CA GLN A 127 23.18 2.14 -22.86
C GLN A 127 24.59 2.36 -22.29
N VAL A 128 25.42 3.18 -22.96
CA VAL A 128 26.78 3.47 -22.53
C VAL A 128 26.79 4.35 -21.28
N ILE A 129 25.90 5.35 -21.23
CA ILE A 129 25.71 6.20 -20.03
C ILE A 129 25.38 5.32 -18.82
N ARG A 130 24.39 4.43 -18.97
CA ARG A 130 23.99 3.50 -17.88
C ARG A 130 25.13 2.57 -17.49
N ALA A 131 25.83 1.97 -18.46
CA ALA A 131 26.96 1.08 -18.16
C ALA A 131 28.07 1.79 -17.37
N LYS A 132 28.39 3.04 -17.70
CA LYS A 132 29.36 3.85 -16.95
C LYS A 132 28.91 4.15 -15.53
N CYS A 133 27.63 4.48 -15.32
CA CYS A 133 27.09 4.68 -13.96
C CYS A 133 27.15 3.36 -13.17
N PHE A 134 26.71 2.26 -13.79
CA PHE A 134 26.61 0.95 -13.14
C PHE A 134 27.97 0.37 -12.76
N HIS A 135 29.04 0.69 -13.51
CA HIS A 135 30.40 0.26 -13.19
C HIS A 135 30.79 0.55 -11.74
N THR A 136 30.65 1.80 -11.30
CA THR A 136 31.00 2.18 -9.92
C THR A 136 29.93 1.77 -8.92
N LEU A 137 28.64 1.89 -9.29
CA LEU A 137 27.53 1.56 -8.38
C LEU A 137 27.50 0.07 -8.01
N ASP A 138 27.68 -0.82 -8.99
CA ASP A 138 27.65 -2.27 -8.75
C ASP A 138 28.85 -2.71 -7.90
N ALA A 139 30.03 -2.13 -8.13
CA ALA A 139 31.18 -2.35 -7.27
C ALA A 139 30.89 -1.90 -5.82
N TYR A 140 30.34 -0.70 -5.63
CA TYR A 140 30.00 -0.19 -4.30
C TYR A 140 28.96 -1.06 -3.58
N VAL A 141 27.92 -1.50 -4.29
CA VAL A 141 26.91 -2.44 -3.77
C VAL A 141 27.56 -3.75 -3.33
N ARG A 142 28.47 -4.30 -4.14
CA ARG A 142 29.18 -5.53 -3.80
C ARG A 142 29.99 -5.36 -2.52
N LEU A 143 30.64 -4.22 -2.32
CA LEU A 143 31.36 -3.92 -1.09
C LEU A 143 30.43 -3.94 0.13
N ILE A 144 29.30 -3.23 0.04
CA ILE A 144 28.30 -3.20 1.13
C ILE A 144 27.84 -4.61 1.47
N SER A 145 27.45 -5.38 0.46
CA SER A 145 26.98 -6.77 0.61
C SER A 145 28.00 -7.65 1.31
N LEU A 146 29.28 -7.58 0.90
CA LEU A 146 30.35 -8.35 1.52
C LEU A 146 30.66 -7.90 2.96
N LEU A 147 30.66 -6.59 3.23
CA LEU A 147 30.81 -6.04 4.58
C LEU A 147 29.68 -6.50 5.51
N VAL A 148 28.43 -6.53 5.02
CA VAL A 148 27.28 -7.04 5.80
C VAL A 148 27.43 -8.54 6.08
N LYS A 149 27.77 -9.35 5.08
CA LYS A 149 27.95 -10.81 5.25
C LYS A 149 29.04 -11.15 6.27
N HIS A 150 30.16 -10.43 6.23
CA HIS A 150 31.33 -10.68 7.08
C HIS A 150 31.37 -9.81 8.34
N SER A 151 30.30 -9.07 8.67
CA SER A 151 30.25 -8.24 9.87
C SER A 151 30.11 -9.08 11.14
N GLY A 152 31.15 -9.07 11.97
CA GLY A 152 31.22 -9.92 13.17
C GLY A 152 31.27 -11.41 12.83
N ASP A 153 31.17 -12.25 13.86
CA ASP A 153 31.26 -13.71 13.70
C ASP A 153 30.14 -14.30 12.82
N ALA A 154 30.37 -15.51 12.30
CA ALA A 154 29.40 -16.19 11.44
C ALA A 154 28.04 -16.43 12.12
N SER A 155 28.02 -16.60 13.44
CA SER A 155 26.82 -16.78 14.26
C SER A 155 26.16 -15.46 14.68
N ASN A 156 26.87 -14.33 14.61
CA ASN A 156 26.36 -13.04 15.09
C ASN A 156 25.50 -12.37 14.01
N THR A 157 24.21 -12.66 14.03
CA THR A 157 23.24 -12.07 13.10
C THR A 157 22.93 -10.61 13.42
N VAL A 158 23.11 -10.19 14.67
CA VAL A 158 22.75 -8.83 15.14
C VAL A 158 23.65 -7.77 14.53
N THR A 159 24.97 -7.99 14.51
CA THR A 159 25.93 -7.03 13.92
C THR A 159 25.70 -6.84 12.43
N LYS A 160 25.39 -7.93 11.71
CA LYS A 160 25.07 -7.91 10.27
C LYS A 160 23.82 -7.08 10.00
N VAL A 161 22.75 -7.32 10.76
CA VAL A 161 21.48 -6.60 10.62
C VAL A 161 21.63 -5.13 11.00
N ASN A 162 22.39 -4.81 12.07
CA ASN A 162 22.64 -3.43 12.48
C ASN A 162 23.43 -2.68 11.41
N LEU A 163 24.47 -3.28 10.83
CA LEU A 163 25.24 -2.67 9.75
C LEU A 163 24.38 -2.46 8.51
N LEU A 164 23.55 -3.43 8.12
CA LEU A 164 22.61 -3.28 7.01
C LEU A 164 21.68 -2.09 7.21
N ASN A 165 21.03 -1.98 8.37
CA ASN A 165 20.12 -0.88 8.66
C ASN A 165 20.86 0.46 8.67
N LYS A 166 22.07 0.50 9.22
CA LYS A 166 22.92 1.69 9.23
C LYS A 166 23.24 2.17 7.82
N VAL A 167 23.69 1.27 6.93
CA VAL A 167 24.00 1.62 5.54
C VAL A 167 22.76 2.05 4.76
N LEU A 168 21.64 1.33 4.90
CA LEU A 168 20.37 1.72 4.27
C LEU A 168 19.91 3.11 4.76
N GLY A 169 20.07 3.39 6.06
CA GLY A 169 19.80 4.70 6.63
C GLY A 169 20.66 5.81 6.05
N ILE A 170 21.97 5.56 5.91
CA ILE A 170 22.91 6.52 5.30
C ILE A 170 22.52 6.82 3.85
N VAL A 171 22.29 5.79 3.03
CA VAL A 171 21.88 5.97 1.63
C VAL A 171 20.55 6.72 1.52
N THR A 172 19.61 6.42 2.43
CA THR A 172 18.31 7.11 2.53
C THR A 172 18.47 8.59 2.88
N GLY A 173 19.33 8.90 3.84
CA GLY A 173 19.60 10.28 4.24
C GLY A 173 20.27 11.09 3.13
N VAL A 174 21.25 10.50 2.43
CA VAL A 174 21.92 11.12 1.26
C VAL A 174 20.91 11.35 0.13
N LEU A 175 19.99 10.42 -0.12
CA LEU A 175 18.93 10.57 -1.12
C LEU A 175 18.03 11.77 -0.82
N LEU A 176 17.51 11.85 0.41
CA LEU A 176 16.60 12.92 0.80
C LEU A 176 17.30 14.28 0.73
N GLN A 177 18.56 14.35 1.17
CA GLN A 177 19.36 15.56 1.07
C GLN A 177 19.63 15.96 -0.38
N ASP A 178 19.99 15.02 -1.25
CA ASP A 178 20.21 15.31 -2.68
C ASP A 178 18.93 15.83 -3.35
N GLN A 179 17.77 15.22 -3.04
CA GLN A 179 16.49 15.71 -3.54
C GLN A 179 16.18 17.13 -3.05
N ASP A 180 16.41 17.42 -1.77
CA ASP A 180 16.15 18.74 -1.18
C ASP A 180 17.08 19.82 -1.78
N ILE A 181 18.34 19.48 -2.06
CA ILE A 181 19.33 20.41 -2.62
C ILE A 181 19.16 20.60 -4.13
N ARG A 182 18.98 19.51 -4.89
CA ARG A 182 18.90 19.54 -6.36
C ARG A 182 17.52 19.89 -6.88
N GLY A 183 16.47 19.66 -6.10
CA GLY A 183 15.08 19.90 -6.50
C GLY A 183 14.73 19.18 -7.81
N VAL A 184 14.50 19.95 -8.87
CA VAL A 184 14.09 19.44 -10.19
C VAL A 184 15.20 18.66 -10.92
N ASP A 185 16.46 18.90 -10.58
CA ASP A 185 17.60 18.25 -11.21
C ASP A 185 17.92 16.88 -10.61
N PHE A 186 17.21 16.49 -9.54
CA PHE A 186 17.41 15.24 -8.81
C PHE A 186 17.39 14.00 -9.72
N GLN A 187 18.38 13.11 -9.57
CA GLN A 187 18.51 11.88 -10.33
C GLN A 187 18.29 10.65 -9.46
N GLN A 188 17.20 9.93 -9.70
CA GLN A 188 16.85 8.70 -8.98
C GLN A 188 17.72 7.48 -9.32
N LEU A 189 18.43 7.48 -10.46
CA LEU A 189 19.20 6.34 -11.00
C LEU A 189 20.20 5.72 -9.99
N PRO A 190 21.13 6.48 -9.38
CA PRO A 190 22.13 5.90 -8.48
C PRO A 190 21.47 5.21 -7.28
N TYR A 191 20.50 5.85 -6.64
CA TYR A 191 19.80 5.31 -5.48
C TYR A 191 18.97 4.07 -5.84
N HIS A 192 18.24 4.13 -6.95
CA HIS A 192 17.49 2.98 -7.45
C HIS A 192 18.40 1.77 -7.63
N ARG A 193 19.53 1.94 -8.32
CA ARG A 193 20.51 0.88 -8.58
C ARG A 193 21.10 0.33 -7.29
N ILE A 194 21.49 1.20 -6.35
CA ILE A 194 22.03 0.79 -5.05
C ILE A 194 21.03 -0.09 -4.30
N PHE A 195 19.78 0.36 -4.14
CA PHE A 195 18.78 -0.39 -3.40
C PHE A 195 18.44 -1.73 -4.07
N ILE A 196 18.18 -1.75 -5.38
CA ILE A 196 17.77 -3.00 -6.05
C ILE A 196 18.91 -4.02 -6.08
N MET A 197 20.12 -3.61 -6.42
CA MET A 197 21.25 -4.54 -6.52
C MET A 197 21.64 -5.06 -5.13
N LEU A 198 21.60 -4.20 -4.10
CA LEU A 198 21.86 -4.63 -2.73
C LEU A 198 20.80 -5.64 -2.25
N PHE A 199 19.52 -5.39 -2.54
CA PHE A 199 18.47 -6.34 -2.19
C PHE A 199 18.66 -7.69 -2.89
N LEU A 200 19.04 -7.69 -4.18
CA LEU A 200 19.29 -8.91 -4.94
C LEU A 200 20.48 -9.69 -4.40
N GLU A 201 21.59 -9.02 -4.08
CA GLU A 201 22.77 -9.67 -3.51
C GLU A 201 22.50 -10.28 -2.12
N LEU A 202 21.72 -9.59 -1.29
CA LEU A 202 21.31 -10.08 0.03
C LEU A 202 20.17 -11.09 -0.03
N SER A 203 19.54 -11.28 -1.20
CA SER A 203 18.54 -12.31 -1.46
C SER A 203 19.12 -13.57 -2.10
N ALA A 204 20.45 -13.66 -2.25
CA ALA A 204 21.11 -14.84 -2.79
C ALA A 204 20.88 -16.09 -1.90
N PRO A 205 20.84 -17.30 -2.47
CA PRO A 205 20.61 -18.55 -1.74
C PRO A 205 21.88 -18.98 -0.99
N GLU A 206 22.24 -18.23 0.06
CA GLU A 206 23.37 -18.51 0.95
C GLU A 206 22.85 -18.75 2.37
N ALA A 207 23.36 -19.76 3.07
CA ALA A 207 22.90 -20.14 4.41
C ALA A 207 22.92 -18.97 5.40
N ILE A 208 23.96 -18.12 5.35
CA ILE A 208 24.08 -16.96 6.23
C ILE A 208 22.95 -15.95 5.97
N LEU A 209 22.58 -15.73 4.70
CA LEU A 209 21.52 -14.79 4.31
C LEU A 209 20.14 -15.35 4.64
N GLU A 210 19.94 -16.66 4.52
CA GLU A 210 18.70 -17.32 4.91
C GLU A 210 18.38 -17.12 6.41
N THR A 211 19.41 -17.13 7.28
CA THR A 211 19.22 -16.89 8.72
C THR A 211 18.75 -15.47 9.06
N ILE A 212 19.08 -14.47 8.23
CA ILE A 212 18.72 -13.06 8.44
C ILE A 212 17.73 -12.53 7.41
N ASN A 213 17.14 -13.40 6.58
CA ASN A 213 16.28 -13.02 5.45
C ASN A 213 15.09 -12.15 5.90
N HIS A 214 14.43 -12.54 7.00
CA HIS A 214 13.31 -11.76 7.52
C HIS A 214 13.72 -10.35 7.96
N GLN A 215 14.91 -10.20 8.56
CA GLN A 215 15.47 -8.92 8.97
C GLN A 215 15.90 -8.09 7.77
N ILE A 216 16.41 -8.70 6.70
CA ILE A 216 16.70 -8.04 5.43
C ILE A 216 15.41 -7.48 4.83
N ILE A 217 14.38 -8.31 4.65
CA ILE A 217 13.07 -7.89 4.15
C ILE A 217 12.52 -6.74 5.00
N THR A 218 12.60 -6.88 6.32
CA THR A 218 12.14 -5.85 7.26
C THR A 218 12.87 -4.53 7.02
N ALA A 219 14.21 -4.55 6.94
CA ALA A 219 15.01 -3.34 6.74
C ALA A 219 14.69 -2.62 5.42
N PHE A 220 14.50 -3.37 4.32
CA PHE A 220 14.13 -2.79 3.03
C PHE A 220 12.71 -2.23 3.00
N CYS A 221 11.73 -2.92 3.57
CA CYS A 221 10.38 -2.37 3.71
C CYS A 221 10.35 -1.08 4.53
N ASN A 222 11.13 -1.01 5.63
CA ASN A 222 11.22 0.19 6.45
C ASN A 222 11.85 1.35 5.67
N THR A 223 12.90 1.04 4.90
CA THR A 223 13.56 1.98 3.99
C THR A 223 12.60 2.54 2.96
N LEU A 224 11.87 1.67 2.27
CA LEU A 224 10.87 2.07 1.28
C LEU A 224 9.70 2.81 1.92
N PHE A 225 9.27 2.46 3.13
CA PHE A 225 8.22 3.20 3.82
C PHE A 225 8.67 4.61 4.19
N TYR A 226 9.91 4.78 4.66
CA TYR A 226 10.50 6.09 4.95
C TYR A 226 10.64 6.93 3.67
N LEU A 227 11.02 6.30 2.56
CA LEU A 227 11.14 6.88 1.21
C LEU A 227 9.81 6.91 0.44
N ARG A 228 8.66 6.79 1.12
CA ARG A 228 7.35 6.86 0.46
C ARG A 228 7.22 8.11 -0.42
N PRO A 229 6.46 8.08 -1.53
CA PRO A 229 6.38 9.19 -2.47
C PRO A 229 5.95 10.54 -1.86
N GLN A 230 5.22 10.55 -0.73
CA GLN A 230 4.94 11.81 0.00
C GLN A 230 6.17 12.47 0.62
N LYS A 231 7.21 11.69 0.94
CA LYS A 231 8.48 12.17 1.51
C LYS A 231 9.53 12.39 0.43
N ALA A 232 9.62 11.49 -0.55
CA ALA A 232 10.57 11.57 -1.66
C ALA A 232 9.84 11.59 -3.03
N PRO A 233 9.14 12.68 -3.39
CA PRO A 233 8.35 12.74 -4.63
C PRO A 233 9.21 12.58 -5.90
N GLY A 234 10.46 13.06 -5.90
CA GLY A 234 11.40 12.89 -7.02
C GLY A 234 11.84 11.44 -7.23
N PHE A 235 11.64 10.58 -6.23
CA PHE A 235 11.97 9.16 -6.25
C PHE A 235 10.75 8.26 -6.54
N ALA A 236 9.56 8.82 -6.79
CA ALA A 236 8.31 8.05 -6.85
C ALA A 236 8.30 6.92 -7.91
N TYR A 237 8.94 7.12 -9.07
CA TYR A 237 9.01 6.10 -10.11
C TYR A 237 9.94 4.94 -9.73
N ALA A 238 11.17 5.24 -9.33
CA ALA A 238 12.11 4.25 -8.83
C ALA A 238 11.57 3.52 -7.60
N TRP A 239 10.87 4.22 -6.71
CA TRP A 239 10.19 3.63 -5.57
C TRP A 239 9.16 2.58 -6.01
N LEU A 240 8.33 2.90 -7.01
CA LEU A 240 7.35 1.95 -7.53
C LEU A 240 8.03 0.76 -8.23
N GLU A 241 9.12 0.97 -8.96
CA GLU A 241 9.93 -0.11 -9.55
C GLU A 241 10.50 -1.06 -8.47
N LEU A 242 10.98 -0.53 -7.34
CA LEU A 242 11.49 -1.34 -6.22
C LEU A 242 10.38 -2.15 -5.56
N VAL A 243 9.27 -1.51 -5.21
CA VAL A 243 8.12 -2.15 -4.55
C VAL A 243 7.48 -3.22 -5.43
N SER A 244 7.48 -3.01 -6.75
CA SER A 244 6.91 -3.96 -7.71
C SER A 244 7.90 -4.98 -8.27
N HIS A 245 9.16 -4.95 -7.81
CA HIS A 245 10.18 -5.84 -8.35
C HIS A 245 9.85 -7.31 -8.05
N ARG A 246 9.90 -8.19 -9.06
CA ARG A 246 9.49 -9.61 -8.96
C ARG A 246 10.14 -10.37 -7.78
N VAL A 247 11.43 -10.11 -7.51
CA VAL A 247 12.15 -10.78 -6.41
C VAL A 247 11.72 -10.20 -5.07
N PHE A 248 11.45 -8.89 -5.00
CA PHE A 248 10.96 -8.25 -3.79
C PHE A 248 9.56 -8.78 -3.42
N LEU A 249 8.64 -8.77 -4.39
CA LEU A 249 7.31 -9.39 -4.24
C LEU A 249 7.40 -10.85 -3.82
N GLY A 250 8.19 -11.65 -4.54
CA GLY A 250 8.35 -13.07 -4.27
C GLY A 250 8.94 -13.37 -2.89
N ARG A 251 9.77 -12.48 -2.33
CA ARG A 251 10.34 -12.64 -0.97
C ARG A 251 9.40 -12.13 0.13
N VAL A 252 8.75 -10.98 -0.09
CA VAL A 252 7.89 -10.33 0.91
C VAL A 252 6.54 -11.04 1.05
N LEU A 253 5.97 -11.49 -0.06
CA LEU A 253 4.65 -12.13 -0.10
C LEU A 253 4.70 -13.66 -0.10
N ALA A 254 5.89 -14.25 -0.13
CA ALA A 254 6.04 -15.71 -0.03
C ALA A 254 5.37 -16.26 1.22
N VAL A 255 4.53 -17.27 1.02
CA VAL A 255 3.88 -18.00 2.11
C VAL A 255 4.89 -19.02 2.67
N THR A 256 5.48 -18.72 3.82
CA THR A 256 6.26 -19.70 4.58
C THR A 256 5.34 -20.60 5.42
N PRO A 257 5.65 -21.90 5.58
CA PRO A 257 4.78 -22.87 6.28
C PRO A 257 4.43 -22.52 7.73
N THR A 258 5.23 -21.68 8.40
CA THR A 258 4.97 -21.19 9.75
C THR A 258 3.95 -20.05 9.70
N GLN A 259 2.71 -20.38 10.07
CA GLN A 259 1.50 -19.59 9.81
C GLN A 259 1.46 -18.17 10.42
N LYS A 260 2.46 -17.76 11.21
CA LYS A 260 2.55 -16.42 11.85
C LYS A 260 3.57 -15.47 11.21
N VAL A 261 4.52 -15.96 10.41
CA VAL A 261 5.63 -15.14 9.89
C VAL A 261 5.24 -14.38 8.62
N TRP A 262 4.41 -14.98 7.77
CA TRP A 262 3.97 -14.37 6.51
C TRP A 262 3.02 -13.17 6.73
N GLU A 263 2.21 -13.18 7.80
CA GLU A 263 1.31 -12.07 8.16
C GLU A 263 2.08 -10.74 8.35
N LYS A 264 3.31 -10.82 8.89
CA LYS A 264 4.16 -9.64 9.08
C LYS A 264 4.66 -9.07 7.74
N GLY A 265 5.10 -9.91 6.81
CA GLY A 265 5.52 -9.48 5.47
C GLY A 265 4.36 -8.84 4.69
N TRP A 266 3.19 -9.45 4.76
CA TRP A 266 1.97 -8.93 4.12
C TRP A 266 1.55 -7.59 4.70
N THR A 267 1.54 -7.45 6.03
CA THR A 267 1.20 -6.18 6.69
C THR A 267 2.15 -5.06 6.25
N MET A 268 3.45 -5.34 6.19
CA MET A 268 4.47 -4.37 5.76
C MET A 268 4.27 -3.97 4.29
N TYR A 269 3.99 -4.93 3.41
CA TYR A 269 3.72 -4.64 2.00
C TYR A 269 2.41 -3.87 1.80
N SER A 270 1.37 -4.20 2.57
CA SER A 270 0.10 -3.46 2.58
C SER A 270 0.32 -2.00 2.94
N GLN A 271 1.17 -1.69 3.93
CA GLN A 271 1.51 -0.31 4.28
C GLN A 271 2.22 0.45 3.15
N LEU A 272 3.09 -0.22 2.37
CA LEU A 272 3.71 0.39 1.19
C LEU A 272 2.64 0.74 0.14
N LEU A 273 1.73 -0.18 -0.18
CA LEU A 273 0.63 0.09 -1.12
C LEU A 273 -0.31 1.19 -0.63
N VAL A 274 -0.66 1.19 0.66
CA VAL A 274 -1.45 2.28 1.27
C VAL A 274 -0.72 3.61 1.14
N SER A 275 0.60 3.65 1.31
CA SER A 275 1.38 4.87 1.12
C SER A 275 1.32 5.36 -0.33
N LEU A 276 1.42 4.46 -1.31
CA LEU A 276 1.24 4.78 -2.73
C LEU A 276 -0.18 5.32 -3.02
N PHE A 277 -1.22 4.67 -2.51
CA PHE A 277 -2.60 5.09 -2.73
C PHE A 277 -2.89 6.44 -2.09
N LYS A 278 -2.39 6.69 -0.86
CA LYS A 278 -2.49 8.00 -0.21
C LYS A 278 -1.80 9.10 -1.01
N PHE A 279 -0.67 8.79 -1.66
CA PHE A 279 0.05 9.74 -2.50
C PHE A 279 -0.74 10.07 -3.77
N LEU A 280 -1.32 9.06 -4.41
CA LEU A 280 -2.10 9.23 -5.63
C LEU A 280 -3.48 9.86 -5.40
N ALA A 281 -4.10 9.64 -4.24
CA ALA A 281 -5.46 10.06 -3.91
C ALA A 281 -5.79 11.52 -4.26
N PRO A 282 -5.01 12.56 -3.86
CA PRO A 282 -5.33 13.95 -4.20
C PRO A 282 -5.30 14.21 -5.71
N PHE A 283 -4.41 13.55 -6.45
CA PHE A 283 -4.32 13.72 -7.91
C PHE A 283 -5.46 13.00 -8.63
N LEU A 284 -5.81 11.79 -8.18
CA LEU A 284 -6.84 10.98 -8.82
C LEU A 284 -8.27 11.46 -8.56
N ARG A 285 -8.49 12.33 -7.57
CA ARG A 285 -9.78 13.02 -7.37
C ARG A 285 -10.04 14.07 -8.45
N ASN A 286 -8.99 14.59 -9.09
CA ASN A 286 -9.12 15.55 -10.18
C ASN A 286 -9.45 14.82 -11.49
N VAL A 287 -10.30 15.44 -12.32
CA VAL A 287 -10.69 14.89 -13.62
C VAL A 287 -9.52 14.90 -14.61
N GLU A 288 -8.65 15.91 -14.53
CA GLU A 288 -7.48 16.04 -15.38
C GLU A 288 -6.21 15.56 -14.67
N LEU A 289 -5.58 14.53 -15.25
CA LEU A 289 -4.32 13.99 -14.76
C LEU A 289 -3.16 14.46 -15.62
N ALA A 290 -2.16 15.08 -14.99
CA ALA A 290 -0.90 15.39 -15.65
C ALA A 290 -0.21 14.10 -16.16
N ALA A 291 0.48 14.18 -17.30
CA ALA A 291 1.13 13.02 -17.93
C ALA A 291 2.05 12.21 -16.98
N PRO A 292 2.84 12.83 -16.07
CA PRO A 292 3.61 12.09 -15.08
C PRO A 292 2.74 11.22 -14.14
N ILE A 293 1.62 11.77 -13.66
CA ILE A 293 0.68 11.04 -12.80
C ILE A 293 -0.01 9.91 -13.57
N GLN A 294 -0.37 10.12 -14.83
CA GLN A 294 -0.93 9.06 -15.68
C GLN A 294 0.03 7.87 -15.83
N LEU A 295 1.33 8.14 -16.00
CA LEU A 295 2.34 7.09 -16.08
C LEU A 295 2.45 6.31 -14.76
N LEU A 296 2.45 7.01 -13.63
CA LEU A 296 2.49 6.40 -12.30
C LEU A 296 1.22 5.58 -12.01
N TYR A 297 0.05 6.08 -12.41
CA TYR A 297 -1.22 5.37 -12.33
C TYR A 297 -1.21 4.08 -13.17
N LYS A 298 -0.74 4.13 -14.42
CA LYS A 298 -0.56 2.94 -15.26
C LYS A 298 0.41 1.92 -14.63
N GLY A 299 1.50 2.38 -14.03
CA GLY A 299 2.40 1.55 -13.24
C GLY A 299 1.66 0.86 -12.08
N THR A 300 0.88 1.62 -11.32
CA THR A 300 0.09 1.13 -10.18
C THR A 300 -0.92 0.06 -10.61
N LEU A 301 -1.61 0.24 -11.74
CA LEU A 301 -2.51 -0.77 -12.30
C LEU A 301 -1.78 -2.07 -12.65
N ARG A 302 -0.57 -1.99 -13.22
CA ARG A 302 0.24 -3.19 -13.51
C ARG A 302 0.63 -3.93 -12.24
N VAL A 303 0.99 -3.21 -11.18
CA VAL A 303 1.27 -3.83 -9.88
C VAL A 303 0.04 -4.55 -9.34
N LEU A 304 -1.13 -3.89 -9.36
CA LEU A 304 -2.38 -4.49 -8.89
C LEU A 304 -2.79 -5.71 -9.72
N LEU A 305 -2.55 -5.70 -11.03
CA LEU A 305 -2.78 -6.86 -11.91
C LEU A 305 -1.88 -8.04 -11.55
N VAL A 306 -0.58 -7.81 -11.32
CA VAL A 306 0.34 -8.86 -10.87
C VAL A 306 -0.10 -9.42 -9.51
N LEU A 307 -0.48 -8.54 -8.57
CA LEU A 307 -0.98 -8.98 -7.26
C LEU A 307 -2.28 -9.77 -7.35
N LEU A 308 -3.19 -9.40 -8.26
CA LEU A 308 -4.44 -10.13 -8.48
C LEU A 308 -4.17 -11.53 -9.03
N HIS A 309 -3.24 -11.66 -9.97
CA HIS A 309 -2.91 -12.94 -10.60
C HIS A 309 -2.10 -13.85 -9.66
N ASP A 310 -1.00 -13.34 -9.08
CA ASP A 310 -0.03 -14.14 -8.33
C ASP A 310 -0.36 -14.24 -6.84
N PHE A 311 -1.01 -13.22 -6.26
CA PHE A 311 -1.26 -13.09 -4.81
C PHE A 311 -2.70 -12.66 -4.46
N PRO A 312 -3.76 -13.28 -5.01
CA PRO A 312 -5.14 -12.85 -4.81
C PRO A 312 -5.58 -12.87 -3.34
N GLN A 313 -5.05 -13.79 -2.53
CA GLN A 313 -5.34 -13.86 -1.09
C GLN A 313 -4.88 -12.59 -0.36
N PHE A 314 -3.70 -12.05 -0.71
CA PHE A 314 -3.19 -10.83 -0.10
C PHE A 314 -4.12 -9.64 -0.36
N LEU A 315 -4.58 -9.47 -1.62
CA LEU A 315 -5.55 -8.43 -1.97
C LEU A 315 -6.90 -8.65 -1.27
N CYS A 316 -7.36 -9.90 -1.17
CA CYS A 316 -8.58 -10.23 -0.47
C CYS A 316 -8.52 -9.89 1.03
N ASP A 317 -7.43 -10.21 1.72
CA ASP A 317 -7.30 -9.98 3.16
C ASP A 317 -7.19 -8.48 3.50
N HIS A 318 -6.62 -7.68 2.58
CA HIS A 318 -6.42 -6.23 2.78
C HIS A 318 -7.40 -5.35 1.99
N HIS A 319 -8.40 -5.94 1.32
CA HIS A 319 -9.31 -5.22 0.42
C HIS A 319 -9.99 -4.01 1.08
N TYR A 320 -10.38 -4.17 2.35
CA TYR A 320 -11.05 -3.14 3.13
C TYR A 320 -10.14 -1.92 3.29
N ASN A 321 -8.91 -2.12 3.80
CA ASN A 321 -7.93 -1.06 4.00
C ASN A 321 -7.55 -0.36 2.69
N PHE A 322 -7.46 -1.09 1.58
CA PHE A 322 -7.16 -0.48 0.29
C PHE A 322 -8.33 0.35 -0.25
N CYS A 323 -9.56 -0.17 -0.17
CA CYS A 323 -10.76 0.54 -0.63
C CYS A 323 -11.07 1.78 0.21
N ASP A 324 -10.60 1.82 1.45
CA ASP A 324 -10.76 2.98 2.34
C ASP A 324 -9.88 4.18 1.93
N VAL A 325 -8.74 3.89 1.31
CA VAL A 325 -7.76 4.90 0.88
C VAL A 325 -7.96 5.30 -0.58
N ILE A 326 -8.37 4.36 -1.42
CA ILE A 326 -8.60 4.61 -2.86
C ILE A 326 -9.90 5.40 -3.04
N ALA A 327 -9.80 6.55 -3.71
CA ALA A 327 -10.95 7.41 -3.96
C ALA A 327 -12.06 6.66 -4.73
N PRO A 328 -13.36 6.94 -4.46
CA PRO A 328 -14.46 6.19 -5.05
C PRO A 328 -14.48 6.19 -6.58
N ASN A 329 -14.04 7.29 -7.20
CA ASN A 329 -13.95 7.47 -8.65
C ASN A 329 -12.82 6.66 -9.32
N CYS A 330 -11.89 6.08 -8.54
CA CYS A 330 -10.83 5.19 -9.05
C CYS A 330 -11.36 3.76 -9.27
N ILE A 331 -12.41 3.64 -10.08
CA ILE A 331 -13.19 2.42 -10.24
C ILE A 331 -12.32 1.22 -10.64
N GLN A 332 -11.43 1.38 -11.63
CA GLN A 332 -10.60 0.27 -12.11
C GLN A 332 -9.65 -0.28 -11.04
N MET A 333 -9.05 0.57 -10.22
CA MET A 333 -8.18 0.13 -9.12
C MET A 333 -8.98 -0.67 -8.08
N ARG A 334 -10.18 -0.19 -7.74
CA ARG A 334 -11.07 -0.87 -6.78
C ARG A 334 -11.54 -2.20 -7.34
N ASN A 335 -11.93 -2.27 -8.61
CA ASN A 335 -12.33 -3.52 -9.25
C ASN A 335 -11.20 -4.56 -9.21
N LEU A 336 -9.95 -4.19 -9.49
CA LEU A 336 -8.82 -5.12 -9.39
C LEU A 336 -8.69 -5.74 -7.99
N ILE A 337 -8.88 -4.93 -6.93
CA ILE A 337 -8.80 -5.39 -5.55
C ILE A 337 -10.03 -6.25 -5.19
N LEU A 338 -11.22 -5.79 -5.56
CA LEU A 338 -12.50 -6.42 -5.19
C LEU A 338 -12.80 -7.70 -5.99
N SER A 339 -12.15 -7.89 -7.15
CA SER A 339 -12.18 -9.13 -7.92
C SER A 339 -11.29 -10.23 -7.34
N ALA A 340 -10.44 -9.93 -6.36
CA ALA A 340 -9.64 -10.94 -5.69
C ALA A 340 -10.50 -11.84 -4.79
N PHE A 341 -10.22 -13.15 -4.81
CA PHE A 341 -10.93 -14.15 -4.00
C PHE A 341 -9.94 -15.10 -3.30
N PRO A 342 -10.20 -15.53 -2.05
CA PRO A 342 -9.31 -16.37 -1.28
C PRO A 342 -9.44 -17.85 -1.67
N ARG A 343 -8.39 -18.65 -1.40
CA ARG A 343 -8.49 -20.12 -1.43
C ARG A 343 -8.90 -20.72 -0.07
N ASN A 344 -8.73 -19.97 1.04
CA ASN A 344 -9.23 -20.28 2.38
C ASN A 344 -9.34 -18.95 3.18
N MET A 345 -10.47 -18.71 3.85
CA MET A 345 -10.83 -17.39 4.41
C MET A 345 -10.51 -17.25 5.91
N ARG A 346 -9.96 -16.09 6.31
CA ARG A 346 -9.99 -15.56 7.69
C ARG A 346 -10.47 -14.10 7.65
N LEU A 347 -11.31 -13.75 8.61
CA LEU A 347 -11.91 -12.41 8.76
C LEU A 347 -11.08 -11.59 9.77
N PRO A 348 -10.78 -10.31 9.49
CA PRO A 348 -10.23 -9.41 10.50
C PRO A 348 -11.30 -8.91 11.47
N ASP A 349 -10.86 -8.62 12.70
CA ASP A 349 -11.67 -8.26 13.88
C ASP A 349 -12.14 -6.79 13.84
N PRO A 350 -13.45 -6.48 14.01
CA PRO A 350 -14.04 -5.18 13.62
C PRO A 350 -14.18 -4.12 14.74
N PHE A 351 -13.31 -4.06 15.74
CA PHE A 351 -13.50 -3.10 16.85
C PHE A 351 -12.89 -1.70 16.60
N THR A 352 -13.75 -0.73 16.29
CA THR A 352 -13.50 0.72 16.49
C THR A 352 -14.45 1.29 17.57
N PRO A 353 -14.02 2.22 18.45
CA PRO A 353 -14.61 2.37 19.80
C PRO A 353 -15.83 3.29 19.92
N ASN A 354 -16.45 3.73 18.82
CA ASN A 354 -17.56 4.70 18.85
C ASN A 354 -18.97 4.08 18.67
N LEU A 355 -19.09 2.75 18.77
CA LEU A 355 -20.33 2.03 18.44
C LEU A 355 -21.23 1.70 19.63
N LYS A 356 -20.98 2.21 20.85
CA LYS A 356 -21.81 1.85 22.02
C LYS A 356 -23.30 2.18 21.83
N ASP A 357 -23.59 3.31 21.19
CA ASP A 357 -24.97 3.73 20.90
C ASP A 357 -25.55 2.98 19.67
N LEU A 358 -24.70 2.62 18.69
CA LEU A 358 -25.09 1.76 17.57
C LEU A 358 -25.46 0.35 18.05
N ASP A 359 -24.66 -0.24 18.94
CA ASP A 359 -24.93 -1.56 19.53
C ASP A 359 -26.19 -1.53 20.39
N SER A 360 -26.40 -0.44 21.12
CA SER A 360 -27.63 -0.21 21.88
C SER A 360 -28.83 -0.14 20.93
N TYR A 361 -28.75 0.63 19.85
CA TYR A 361 -29.83 0.74 18.86
C TYR A 361 -30.08 -0.58 18.13
N ILE A 362 -29.04 -1.32 17.71
CA ILE A 362 -29.18 -2.62 17.05
C ILE A 362 -29.94 -3.60 17.95
N LYS A 363 -29.66 -3.60 19.26
CA LYS A 363 -30.27 -4.51 20.24
C LYS A 363 -31.67 -4.08 20.67
N THR A 364 -31.90 -2.78 20.87
CA THR A 364 -33.12 -2.25 21.52
C THR A 364 -34.07 -1.56 20.54
N ARG A 365 -33.62 -1.25 19.33
CA ARG A 365 -34.32 -0.43 18.32
C ARG A 365 -34.73 0.95 18.86
N ALA A 366 -33.98 1.48 19.84
CA ALA A 366 -34.23 2.77 20.49
C ALA A 366 -32.91 3.48 20.85
N PRO A 367 -32.88 4.83 20.91
CA PRO A 367 -33.95 5.75 20.51
C PRO A 367 -34.02 5.92 18.98
N VAL A 368 -35.18 6.24 18.41
CA VAL A 368 -35.34 6.47 16.95
C VAL A 368 -34.57 7.71 16.48
N THR A 369 -34.33 8.69 17.36
CA THR A 369 -33.53 9.89 17.08
C THR A 369 -32.10 9.55 16.66
N PHE A 370 -31.59 8.38 17.08
CA PHE A 370 -30.29 7.87 16.69
C PHE A 370 -30.09 7.88 15.17
N LEU A 371 -31.12 7.54 14.38
CA LEU A 371 -31.02 7.53 12.92
C LEU A 371 -30.70 8.91 12.35
N SER A 372 -31.38 9.95 12.85
CA SER A 372 -31.13 11.34 12.43
C SER A 372 -29.76 11.87 12.91
N GLU A 373 -29.34 11.45 14.11
CA GLU A 373 -28.04 11.81 14.68
C GLU A 373 -26.90 11.12 13.93
N LEU A 374 -27.12 9.87 13.50
CA LEU A 374 -26.16 9.07 12.75
C LEU A 374 -25.76 9.78 11.46
N ARG A 375 -26.71 10.29 10.67
CA ARG A 375 -26.39 11.09 9.47
C ARG A 375 -25.47 12.27 9.79
N SER A 376 -25.79 13.01 10.85
CA SER A 376 -25.01 14.18 11.29
C SER A 376 -23.61 13.78 11.74
N SER A 377 -23.46 12.61 12.38
CA SER A 377 -22.17 12.07 12.82
C SER A 377 -21.24 11.64 11.68
N LEU A 378 -21.81 11.30 10.52
CA LEU A 378 -21.06 10.91 9.32
C LEU A 378 -20.53 12.13 8.54
N GLN A 379 -21.13 13.32 8.75
CA GLN A 379 -20.70 14.57 8.13
C GLN A 379 -19.60 15.23 8.97
N VAL A 380 -18.49 15.61 8.33
CA VAL A 380 -17.31 16.21 8.98
C VAL A 380 -17.04 17.62 8.47
N SER A 381 -17.52 17.96 7.28
CA SER A 381 -17.30 19.25 6.64
C SER A 381 -18.51 19.68 5.81
N SER A 382 -18.62 20.98 5.54
CA SER A 382 -19.57 21.53 4.58
C SER A 382 -19.01 21.61 3.14
N GLU A 383 -17.71 21.41 2.98
CA GLU A 383 -17.01 21.50 1.68
C GLU A 383 -17.38 20.34 0.73
N PRO A 384 -17.88 20.62 -0.49
CA PRO A 384 -18.21 19.58 -1.47
C PRO A 384 -17.05 18.62 -1.75
N GLY A 385 -17.30 17.30 -1.73
CA GLY A 385 -16.29 16.27 -1.97
C GLY A 385 -15.43 15.90 -0.76
N MET A 386 -15.57 16.62 0.36
CA MET A 386 -14.96 16.33 1.66
C MET A 386 -16.00 16.30 2.79
N ARG A 387 -17.29 16.28 2.45
CA ARG A 387 -18.38 16.44 3.42
C ARG A 387 -18.46 15.31 4.43
N TYR A 388 -18.08 14.11 4.01
CA TYR A 388 -18.34 12.88 4.74
C TYR A 388 -17.06 12.16 5.17
N ASN A 389 -17.13 11.50 6.33
CA ASN A 389 -16.11 10.57 6.80
C ASN A 389 -16.26 9.25 6.04
N ILE A 390 -15.61 9.13 4.89
CA ILE A 390 -15.66 7.91 4.05
C ILE A 390 -15.27 6.66 4.86
N PRO A 391 -14.18 6.66 5.65
CA PRO A 391 -13.85 5.51 6.50
C PRO A 391 -14.93 5.10 7.49
N LEU A 392 -15.59 6.07 8.12
CA LEU A 392 -16.67 5.79 9.05
C LEU A 392 -17.88 5.20 8.35
N ILE A 393 -18.23 5.68 7.15
CA ILE A 393 -19.31 5.10 6.33
C ILE A 393 -18.99 3.64 5.96
N ASN A 394 -17.77 3.37 5.49
CA ASN A 394 -17.32 2.03 5.14
C ASN A 394 -17.41 1.08 6.35
N ALA A 395 -16.95 1.53 7.52
CA ALA A 395 -16.96 0.77 8.76
C ALA A 395 -18.39 0.48 9.23
N LEU A 396 -19.24 1.51 9.23
CA LEU A 396 -20.64 1.40 9.62
C LEU A 396 -21.38 0.38 8.75
N VAL A 397 -21.25 0.48 7.43
CA VAL A 397 -21.94 -0.42 6.49
C VAL A 397 -21.49 -1.87 6.69
N LEU A 398 -20.18 -2.11 6.76
CA LEU A 398 -19.65 -3.46 6.99
C LEU A 398 -20.11 -4.01 8.35
N TYR A 399 -19.99 -3.20 9.41
CA TYR A 399 -20.37 -3.61 10.77
C TYR A 399 -21.84 -3.99 10.85
N VAL A 400 -22.75 -3.10 10.42
CA VAL A 400 -24.20 -3.36 10.45
C VAL A 400 -24.55 -4.61 9.64
N GLY A 401 -23.94 -4.81 8.47
CA GLY A 401 -24.14 -6.02 7.67
C GLY A 401 -23.65 -7.29 8.37
N THR A 402 -22.47 -7.27 8.98
CA THR A 402 -21.94 -8.43 9.72
C THR A 402 -22.81 -8.81 10.92
N GLN A 403 -23.29 -7.81 11.68
CA GLN A 403 -24.21 -8.02 12.79
C GLN A 403 -25.55 -8.58 12.32
N ALA A 404 -26.08 -8.07 11.20
CA ALA A 404 -27.33 -8.55 10.62
C ALA A 404 -27.23 -10.03 10.19
N ILE A 405 -26.14 -10.40 9.53
CA ILE A 405 -25.88 -11.80 9.12
C ILE A 405 -25.82 -12.70 10.36
N ALA A 406 -25.06 -12.32 11.37
CA ALA A 406 -24.94 -13.09 12.61
C ALA A 406 -26.30 -13.24 13.33
N TYR A 407 -27.09 -12.18 13.37
CA TYR A 407 -28.42 -12.17 13.96
C TYR A 407 -29.40 -13.10 13.23
N ILE A 408 -29.43 -13.05 11.90
CA ILE A 408 -30.28 -13.92 11.07
C ILE A 408 -29.88 -15.40 11.27
N GLN A 409 -28.58 -15.67 11.26
CA GLN A 409 -28.04 -17.02 11.48
C GLN A 409 -28.32 -17.55 12.89
N SER A 410 -28.28 -16.70 13.93
CA SER A 410 -28.64 -17.11 15.29
C SER A 410 -30.10 -17.52 15.45
N LYS A 411 -30.98 -17.08 14.52
CA LYS A 411 -32.38 -17.51 14.44
C LYS A 411 -32.58 -18.76 13.59
N GLY A 412 -31.49 -19.39 13.12
CA GLY A 412 -31.54 -20.56 12.24
C GLY A 412 -31.96 -20.25 10.80
N ASN A 413 -31.99 -18.97 10.41
CA ASN A 413 -32.37 -18.55 9.06
C ASN A 413 -31.14 -18.22 8.20
N THR A 414 -31.33 -18.19 6.89
CA THR A 414 -30.35 -17.67 5.93
C THR A 414 -30.72 -16.26 5.47
N PRO A 415 -29.73 -15.36 5.21
CA PRO A 415 -30.01 -14.06 4.61
C PRO A 415 -30.70 -14.21 3.25
N ASN A 416 -31.82 -13.53 3.05
CA ASN A 416 -32.56 -13.44 1.79
C ASN A 416 -33.49 -12.20 1.81
N MET A 417 -34.20 -11.94 0.72
CA MET A 417 -35.06 -10.75 0.56
C MET A 417 -36.17 -10.60 1.60
N SER A 418 -36.60 -11.66 2.31
CA SER A 418 -37.60 -11.53 3.38
C SER A 418 -36.95 -11.44 4.76
N THR A 419 -35.85 -12.16 5.01
CA THR A 419 -35.21 -12.24 6.33
C THR A 419 -34.35 -11.03 6.70
N ILE A 420 -33.87 -10.27 5.71
CA ILE A 420 -33.11 -9.03 5.97
C ILE A 420 -34.00 -7.84 6.36
N THR A 421 -35.29 -7.92 6.04
CA THR A 421 -36.25 -6.82 6.18
C THR A 421 -36.76 -6.67 7.60
N HIS A 422 -37.37 -5.52 7.90
CA HIS A 422 -38.01 -5.23 9.18
C HIS A 422 -37.10 -5.47 10.41
N SER A 423 -35.81 -5.13 10.27
CA SER A 423 -34.80 -5.27 11.31
C SER A 423 -34.17 -3.92 11.64
N SER A 424 -33.66 -3.76 12.86
CA SER A 424 -32.91 -2.56 13.28
C SER A 424 -31.72 -2.26 12.35
N HIS A 425 -31.11 -3.30 11.79
CA HIS A 425 -30.05 -3.20 10.79
C HIS A 425 -30.54 -2.57 9.47
N MET A 426 -31.70 -2.99 8.97
CA MET A 426 -32.28 -2.45 7.75
C MET A 426 -32.84 -1.04 7.94
N ASP A 427 -33.36 -0.72 9.12
CA ASP A 427 -33.80 0.65 9.46
C ASP A 427 -32.65 1.65 9.25
N ILE A 428 -31.42 1.29 9.64
CA ILE A 428 -30.23 2.12 9.43
C ILE A 428 -29.97 2.33 7.94
N PHE A 429 -30.01 1.26 7.13
CA PHE A 429 -29.74 1.36 5.69
C PHE A 429 -30.83 2.11 4.92
N GLN A 430 -32.11 1.90 5.25
CA GLN A 430 -33.21 2.64 4.65
C GLN A 430 -33.13 4.12 5.02
N ASN A 431 -32.84 4.44 6.29
CA ASN A 431 -32.67 5.82 6.73
C ASN A 431 -31.50 6.50 6.01
N LEU A 432 -30.33 5.84 5.92
CA LEU A 432 -29.19 6.39 5.18
C LEU A 432 -29.49 6.58 3.68
N ALA A 433 -30.27 5.68 3.07
CA ALA A 433 -30.68 5.82 1.67
C ALA A 433 -31.62 7.01 1.47
N VAL A 434 -32.60 7.22 2.35
CA VAL A 434 -33.61 8.28 2.19
C VAL A 434 -33.07 9.64 2.64
N ASP A 435 -32.51 9.72 3.84
CA ASP A 435 -32.19 10.99 4.50
C ASP A 435 -30.86 11.58 4.04
N SER A 436 -29.94 10.82 3.46
CA SER A 436 -28.67 11.37 2.96
C SER A 436 -28.86 12.25 1.72
N ASP A 437 -27.98 13.24 1.56
CA ASP A 437 -27.89 14.00 0.31
C ASP A 437 -27.27 13.12 -0.81
N THR A 438 -27.22 13.67 -2.03
CA THR A 438 -26.70 12.97 -3.22
C THR A 438 -25.27 12.43 -3.00
N GLU A 439 -24.40 13.17 -2.30
CA GLU A 439 -23.01 12.79 -2.03
C GLU A 439 -22.93 11.67 -0.98
N GLY A 440 -23.62 11.83 0.16
CA GLY A 440 -23.64 10.82 1.23
C GLY A 440 -24.26 9.51 0.78
N ARG A 441 -25.35 9.58 0.00
CA ARG A 441 -26.01 8.40 -0.58
C ARG A 441 -25.09 7.68 -1.57
N TYR A 442 -24.37 8.41 -2.42
CA TYR A 442 -23.40 7.84 -3.33
C TYR A 442 -22.26 7.10 -2.60
N LEU A 443 -21.72 7.67 -1.52
CA LEU A 443 -20.69 7.05 -0.68
C LEU A 443 -21.20 5.81 0.05
N PHE A 444 -22.41 5.87 0.61
CA PHE A 444 -23.08 4.76 1.26
C PHE A 444 -23.33 3.58 0.31
N LEU A 445 -23.88 3.83 -0.87
CA LEU A 445 -24.11 2.80 -1.90
C LEU A 445 -22.78 2.21 -2.40
N ASN A 446 -21.74 3.03 -2.51
CA ASN A 446 -20.38 2.55 -2.80
C ASN A 446 -19.83 1.63 -1.71
N ALA A 447 -20.09 1.91 -0.44
CA ALA A 447 -19.68 1.06 0.68
C ALA A 447 -20.37 -0.31 0.65
N ILE A 448 -21.67 -0.36 0.28
CA ILE A 448 -22.40 -1.60 0.03
C ILE A 448 -21.80 -2.35 -1.17
N ALA A 449 -21.59 -1.66 -2.29
CA ALA A 449 -21.08 -2.24 -3.53
C ALA A 449 -19.66 -2.84 -3.38
N ASN A 450 -18.84 -2.34 -2.43
CA ASN A 450 -17.54 -2.94 -2.13
C ASN A 450 -17.63 -4.36 -1.57
N GLN A 451 -18.78 -4.75 -1.03
CA GLN A 451 -18.99 -6.07 -0.46
C GLN A 451 -19.48 -7.09 -1.51
N LEU A 452 -19.80 -6.63 -2.73
CA LEU A 452 -20.25 -7.46 -3.86
C LEU A 452 -19.07 -8.11 -4.60
N ARG A 453 -18.41 -9.07 -3.94
CA ARG A 453 -17.11 -9.65 -4.37
C ARG A 453 -17.25 -11.04 -5.00
N TYR A 454 -16.80 -12.10 -4.33
CA TYR A 454 -16.96 -13.50 -4.73
C TYR A 454 -18.10 -14.16 -3.92
N PRO A 455 -18.55 -15.39 -4.25
CA PRO A 455 -19.60 -16.05 -3.48
C PRO A 455 -19.25 -16.20 -1.98
N ASN A 456 -19.90 -15.41 -1.13
CA ASN A 456 -19.79 -15.47 0.34
C ASN A 456 -21.04 -14.85 1.00
N SER A 457 -21.16 -14.99 2.32
CA SER A 457 -22.32 -14.49 3.09
C SER A 457 -22.51 -12.98 3.00
N HIS A 458 -21.43 -12.19 3.00
CA HIS A 458 -21.50 -10.73 2.89
C HIS A 458 -21.99 -10.34 1.51
N THR A 459 -21.40 -10.90 0.44
CA THR A 459 -21.80 -10.64 -0.93
C THR A 459 -23.28 -10.97 -1.15
N HIS A 460 -23.78 -12.08 -0.61
CA HIS A 460 -25.19 -12.41 -0.69
C HIS A 460 -26.07 -11.39 0.07
N TYR A 461 -25.74 -11.11 1.33
CA TYR A 461 -26.49 -10.16 2.16
C TYR A 461 -26.55 -8.76 1.55
N PHE A 462 -25.42 -8.22 1.10
CA PHE A 462 -25.35 -6.88 0.51
C PHE A 462 -25.97 -6.84 -0.90
N SER A 463 -25.96 -7.94 -1.66
CA SER A 463 -26.74 -8.05 -2.90
C SER A 463 -28.23 -7.94 -2.61
N CYS A 464 -28.76 -8.69 -1.64
CA CYS A 464 -30.17 -8.59 -1.26
C CYS A 464 -30.51 -7.20 -0.70
N THR A 465 -29.61 -6.61 0.10
CA THR A 465 -29.79 -5.25 0.65
C THR A 465 -29.94 -4.23 -0.47
N LEU A 466 -29.06 -4.26 -1.47
CA LEU A 466 -29.07 -3.28 -2.56
C LEU A 466 -30.30 -3.45 -3.47
N LEU A 467 -30.72 -4.68 -3.74
CA LEU A 467 -31.96 -4.97 -4.47
C LEU A 467 -33.21 -4.56 -3.68
N TYR A 468 -33.21 -4.76 -2.37
CA TYR A 468 -34.31 -4.35 -1.49
C TYR A 468 -34.44 -2.82 -1.42
N LEU A 469 -33.32 -2.11 -1.28
CA LEU A 469 -33.30 -0.64 -1.32
C LEU A 469 -33.80 -0.09 -2.67
N PHE A 470 -33.55 -0.80 -3.78
CA PHE A 470 -34.10 -0.43 -5.09
C PHE A 470 -35.62 -0.64 -5.16
N ALA A 471 -36.11 -1.78 -4.66
CA ALA A 471 -37.53 -2.13 -4.70
C ALA A 471 -38.40 -1.23 -3.80
N GLU A 472 -37.90 -0.91 -2.60
CA GLU A 472 -38.62 -0.10 -1.60
C GLU A 472 -38.29 1.40 -1.68
N ALA A 473 -37.61 1.84 -2.76
CA ALA A 473 -37.28 3.24 -2.94
C ALA A 473 -38.55 4.07 -3.18
N ASN A 474 -38.76 5.08 -2.34
CA ASN A 474 -39.88 6.04 -2.50
C ASN A 474 -39.63 7.08 -3.60
N THR A 475 -38.41 7.19 -4.12
CA THR A 475 -38.02 8.19 -5.13
C THR A 475 -37.12 7.56 -6.19
N GLU A 476 -37.35 7.89 -7.46
CA GLU A 476 -36.51 7.40 -8.57
C GLU A 476 -35.04 7.82 -8.42
N ALA A 477 -34.75 8.94 -7.74
CA ALA A 477 -33.37 9.37 -7.49
C ALA A 477 -32.52 8.34 -6.71
N ILE A 478 -33.13 7.51 -5.85
CA ILE A 478 -32.41 6.43 -5.16
C ILE A 478 -32.14 5.27 -6.15
N GLN A 479 -33.13 4.91 -6.95
CA GLN A 479 -33.04 3.86 -7.97
C GLN A 479 -32.00 4.20 -9.05
N GLU A 480 -31.99 5.45 -9.51
CA GLU A 480 -31.00 5.98 -10.44
C GLU A 480 -29.59 5.89 -9.84
N GLN A 481 -29.39 6.33 -8.58
CA GLN A 481 -28.08 6.25 -7.95
C GLN A 481 -27.59 4.82 -7.72
N ILE A 482 -28.48 3.91 -7.32
CA ILE A 482 -28.15 2.48 -7.21
C ILE A 482 -27.68 1.95 -8.57
N THR A 483 -28.44 2.25 -9.63
CA THR A 483 -28.12 1.85 -11.00
C THR A 483 -26.78 2.44 -11.42
N ARG A 484 -26.55 3.73 -11.17
CA ARG A 484 -25.29 4.42 -11.48
C ARG A 484 -24.09 3.78 -10.80
N VAL A 485 -24.18 3.46 -9.50
CA VAL A 485 -23.09 2.82 -8.74
C VAL A 485 -22.75 1.43 -9.27
N LEU A 486 -23.76 0.63 -9.67
CA LEU A 486 -23.53 -0.67 -10.29
C LEU A 486 -22.93 -0.51 -11.70
N LEU A 487 -23.52 0.37 -12.51
CA LEU A 487 -23.16 0.57 -13.90
C LEU A 487 -21.75 1.15 -14.06
N GLU A 488 -21.38 2.18 -13.29
CA GLU A 488 -20.06 2.80 -13.36
C GLU A 488 -18.93 1.79 -13.06
N ARG A 489 -19.22 0.74 -12.29
CA ARG A 489 -18.30 -0.36 -11.98
C ARG A 489 -18.24 -1.44 -13.07
N LEU A 490 -19.21 -1.48 -13.98
CA LEU A 490 -19.29 -2.44 -15.08
C LEU A 490 -18.82 -1.85 -16.42
N ILE A 491 -18.91 -0.53 -16.63
CA ILE A 491 -18.44 0.13 -17.86
C ILE A 491 -16.92 0.12 -18.02
N VAL A 492 -16.17 -0.10 -16.93
CA VAL A 492 -14.71 -0.13 -16.97
C VAL A 492 -14.20 -1.45 -17.55
N ASN A 493 -12.95 -1.44 -18.00
CA ASN A 493 -12.27 -2.66 -18.43
C ASN A 493 -12.26 -3.72 -17.33
N ARG A 494 -12.33 -4.99 -17.74
CA ARG A 494 -12.19 -6.15 -16.85
C ARG A 494 -10.93 -6.05 -15.97
N PRO A 495 -10.94 -6.66 -14.78
CA PRO A 495 -11.95 -7.59 -14.25
C PRO A 495 -13.15 -6.89 -13.59
N HIS A 496 -14.25 -7.63 -13.45
CA HIS A 496 -15.45 -7.22 -12.72
C HIS A 496 -15.68 -8.17 -11.53
N PRO A 497 -16.05 -7.67 -10.34
CA PRO A 497 -16.41 -8.53 -9.21
C PRO A 497 -17.63 -9.40 -9.53
N TRP A 498 -17.62 -10.67 -9.10
CA TRP A 498 -18.69 -11.63 -9.40
C TRP A 498 -20.04 -11.19 -8.83
N GLY A 499 -20.07 -10.79 -7.54
CA GLY A 499 -21.27 -10.36 -6.85
C GLY A 499 -21.88 -9.13 -7.51
N LEU A 500 -21.05 -8.18 -7.96
CA LEU A 500 -21.49 -6.99 -8.68
C LEU A 500 -22.26 -7.38 -9.96
N LEU A 501 -21.70 -8.30 -10.76
CA LEU A 501 -22.36 -8.79 -11.97
C LEU A 501 -23.69 -9.48 -11.64
N ILE A 502 -23.71 -10.37 -10.65
CA ILE A 502 -24.93 -11.09 -10.25
C ILE A 502 -26.01 -10.14 -9.77
N THR A 503 -25.67 -9.17 -8.91
CA THR A 503 -26.62 -8.17 -8.42
C THR A 503 -27.20 -7.34 -9.56
N PHE A 504 -26.36 -6.91 -10.51
CA PHE A 504 -26.82 -6.14 -11.66
C PHE A 504 -27.70 -6.97 -12.62
N ILE A 505 -27.32 -8.22 -12.89
CA ILE A 505 -28.12 -9.15 -13.72
C ILE A 505 -29.49 -9.39 -13.09
N GLU A 506 -29.55 -9.62 -11.77
CA GLU A 506 -30.81 -9.81 -11.06
C GLU A 506 -31.71 -8.57 -11.16
N LEU A 507 -31.12 -7.37 -11.01
CA LEU A 507 -31.83 -6.11 -11.12
C LEU A 507 -32.50 -5.93 -12.50
N ILE A 508 -31.80 -6.23 -13.59
CA ILE A 508 -32.31 -6.01 -14.95
C ILE A 508 -33.25 -7.12 -15.44
N LYS A 509 -33.10 -8.35 -14.94
CA LYS A 509 -33.88 -9.51 -15.40
C LYS A 509 -35.16 -9.74 -14.62
N ASN A 510 -35.14 -9.48 -13.32
CA ASN A 510 -36.29 -9.78 -12.48
C ASN A 510 -37.38 -8.73 -12.69
N GLN A 511 -38.49 -9.18 -13.28
CA GLN A 511 -39.62 -8.32 -13.66
C GLN A 511 -40.24 -7.57 -12.47
N ASN A 512 -40.04 -8.07 -11.24
CA ASN A 512 -40.54 -7.41 -10.03
C ASN A 512 -39.94 -6.02 -9.83
N PHE A 513 -38.70 -5.78 -10.27
CA PHE A 513 -38.07 -4.47 -10.17
C PHE A 513 -38.53 -3.49 -11.25
N LYS A 514 -39.21 -3.97 -12.31
CA LYS A 514 -39.68 -3.14 -13.44
C LYS A 514 -38.60 -2.20 -13.99
N PHE A 515 -37.34 -2.64 -13.95
CA PHE A 515 -36.16 -1.81 -14.22
C PHE A 515 -36.28 -1.00 -15.53
N TRP A 516 -36.65 -1.66 -16.62
CA TRP A 516 -36.78 -1.05 -17.95
C TRP A 516 -37.95 -0.06 -18.11
N ASN A 517 -38.81 0.08 -17.11
CA ASN A 517 -39.94 1.01 -17.13
C ASN A 517 -39.59 2.38 -16.53
N HIS A 518 -38.44 2.51 -15.85
CA HIS A 518 -38.02 3.77 -15.24
C HIS A 518 -37.50 4.76 -16.28
N GLU A 519 -37.76 6.05 -16.05
CA GLU A 519 -37.40 7.12 -17.01
C GLU A 519 -35.87 7.27 -17.16
N PHE A 520 -35.12 7.13 -16.06
CA PHE A 520 -33.66 7.28 -16.07
C PHE A 520 -32.94 6.22 -16.93
N VAL A 521 -33.58 5.08 -17.22
CA VAL A 521 -33.03 4.03 -18.10
C VAL A 521 -33.09 4.46 -19.58
N ARG A 522 -34.04 5.32 -19.93
CA ARG A 522 -34.29 5.79 -21.31
C ARG A 522 -33.97 7.27 -21.49
N CYS A 523 -33.28 7.89 -20.53
CA CYS A 523 -32.98 9.32 -20.56
C CYS A 523 -32.03 9.73 -21.69
N ALA A 524 -31.20 8.80 -22.17
CA ALA A 524 -30.31 9.00 -23.31
C ALA A 524 -30.10 7.68 -24.09
N PRO A 525 -30.07 7.71 -25.43
CA PRO A 525 -29.87 6.51 -26.25
C PRO A 525 -28.51 5.84 -25.98
N GLU A 526 -27.50 6.58 -25.55
CA GLU A 526 -26.20 6.04 -25.16
C GLU A 526 -26.28 5.18 -23.90
N ILE A 527 -27.11 5.56 -22.92
CA ILE A 527 -27.32 4.81 -21.68
C ILE A 527 -28.09 3.53 -21.98
N GLU A 528 -29.14 3.61 -22.82
CA GLU A 528 -29.92 2.45 -23.24
C GLU A 528 -29.04 1.44 -24.00
N ASN A 529 -28.24 1.90 -24.96
CA ASN A 529 -27.31 1.06 -25.71
C ASN A 529 -26.26 0.40 -24.81
N LEU A 530 -25.73 1.13 -23.83
CA LEU A 530 -24.76 0.62 -22.86
C LEU A 530 -25.37 -0.48 -21.98
N LEU A 531 -26.60 -0.28 -21.50
CA LEU A 531 -27.32 -1.26 -20.69
C LEU A 531 -27.63 -2.53 -21.50
N MET A 532 -27.99 -2.39 -22.78
CA MET A 532 -28.20 -3.53 -23.67
C MET A 532 -26.92 -4.34 -23.94
N GLN A 533 -25.76 -3.69 -24.04
CA GLN A 533 -24.47 -4.39 -24.17
C GLN A 533 -24.11 -5.22 -22.93
N LEU A 534 -24.61 -4.80 -21.76
CA LEU A 534 -24.42 -5.50 -20.50
C LEU A 534 -25.48 -6.57 -20.23
N ASP A 535 -26.51 -6.70 -21.08
CA ASP A 535 -27.50 -7.77 -20.98
C ASP A 535 -26.84 -9.13 -21.25
N PRO A 536 -26.96 -10.11 -20.34
CA PRO A 536 -26.47 -11.46 -20.56
C PRO A 536 -27.00 -12.18 -21.82
N SER A 537 -28.11 -11.74 -22.43
CA SER A 537 -28.53 -12.25 -23.75
C SER A 537 -27.62 -11.80 -24.89
N CYS A 538 -26.87 -10.72 -24.70
CA CYS A 538 -25.90 -10.15 -25.64
C CYS A 538 -24.44 -10.43 -25.22
N MET A 539 -24.17 -10.68 -23.93
CA MET A 539 -22.86 -11.13 -23.49
C MET A 539 -22.62 -12.60 -23.83
N GLN A 540 -21.67 -12.89 -24.71
CA GLN A 540 -21.02 -14.20 -24.71
C GLN A 540 -20.37 -14.43 -23.34
N PHE A 541 -20.92 -15.35 -22.55
CA PHE A 541 -20.35 -15.82 -21.29
C PHE A 541 -19.00 -16.52 -21.54
N HIS A 542 -17.94 -15.75 -21.76
CA HIS A 542 -16.59 -16.17 -21.39
C HIS A 542 -16.35 -15.73 -19.94
N LEU A 543 -17.00 -16.46 -19.03
CA LEU A 543 -16.55 -16.61 -17.65
C LEU A 543 -15.65 -17.85 -17.63
N LEU A 544 -14.46 -17.71 -17.04
CA LEU A 544 -13.40 -18.72 -16.89
C LEU A 544 -12.43 -18.80 -18.08
N ASN A 545 -11.54 -17.82 -18.17
CA ASN A 545 -10.10 -18.04 -18.31
C ASN A 545 -9.35 -16.81 -17.80
#